data_AF-A0A0V8DYV6-F1
#
_entry.id   AF-A0A0V8DYV6-F1
#
_cell.length_a   1.000
_cell.length_b   1.000
_cell.length_c   1.000
_cell.angle_alpha   90.00
_cell.angle_beta   90.00
_cell.angle_gamma   90.00
#
_symmetry.space_group_name_H-M   'P 1'
#
loop_
_entity.id
_entity.type
_entity.pdbx_description
1 polymer ?
#
loop_
_entity_poly.entity_id
_entity_poly.type
_entity_poly.pdbx_seq_one_letter_code
_entity_poly.pdbx_strand_id
1 'polypeptide(L)'
;MAIQNFSTKTTLDSQIVSGNRSVCNMYATVESTGAFTINFNITDSEGWFENEASNTEDAKALLANVQQVAHNQHETNKAAGTVEQ
;
A
#
# COMPACT_ATOMS: atom_id res chain seq x y z
N MET A 1 -28.24 18.47 2.63
CA MET A 1 -26.93 18.00 3.15
C MET A 1 -26.43 16.95 2.19
N ALA A 2 -25.28 17.17 1.55
CA ALA A 2 -24.71 16.20 0.62
C ALA A 2 -23.98 15.13 1.42
N ILE A 3 -24.42 13.88 1.31
CA ILE A 3 -23.72 12.71 1.82
C ILE A 3 -22.41 12.63 1.01
N GLN A 4 -21.29 13.01 1.63
CA GLN A 4 -19.99 12.83 0.99
C GLN A 4 -19.68 11.34 0.98
N ASN A 5 -19.71 10.76 -0.20
CA ASN A 5 -19.39 9.36 -0.44
C ASN A 5 -17.86 9.21 -0.29
N PHE A 6 -17.37 8.88 0.92
CA PHE A 6 -15.94 8.67 1.20
C PHE A 6 -15.43 7.30 0.66
N SER A 7 -15.90 6.89 -0.52
CA SER A 7 -15.56 5.61 -1.16
C SER A 7 -14.33 5.70 -2.10
N THR A 8 -13.33 6.50 -1.77
CA THR A 8 -12.14 6.61 -2.61
C THR A 8 -11.13 5.53 -2.28
N LYS A 9 -11.13 4.49 -3.13
CA LYS A 9 -10.03 3.54 -3.26
C LYS A 9 -8.70 4.29 -3.47
N THR A 10 -7.67 3.87 -2.76
CA THR A 10 -6.32 4.45 -2.85
C THR A 10 -5.36 3.43 -3.45
N THR A 11 -4.55 3.86 -4.41
CA THR A 11 -3.47 3.06 -5.00
C THR A 11 -2.13 3.63 -4.58
N LEU A 12 -1.20 2.76 -4.20
CA LEU A 12 0.16 3.09 -3.79
C LEU A 12 1.12 2.27 -4.65
N ASP A 13 2.06 2.94 -5.29
CA ASP A 13 3.07 2.31 -6.15
C ASP A 13 4.47 2.58 -5.59
N SER A 14 5.35 1.58 -5.68
CA SER A 14 6.75 1.70 -5.29
C SER A 14 7.63 0.77 -6.12
N GLN A 15 8.90 1.12 -6.24
CA GLN A 15 9.88 0.36 -7.00
C GLN A 15 11.20 0.28 -6.24
N ILE A 16 11.78 -0.92 -6.18
CA ILE A 16 13.14 -1.14 -5.71
C ILE A 16 14.04 -1.20 -6.94
N VAL A 17 15.07 -0.35 -6.96
CA VAL A 17 16.05 -0.25 -8.05
C VAL A 17 17.45 -0.50 -7.53
N SER A 18 18.26 -1.22 -8.31
CA SER A 18 19.69 -1.40 -8.05
C SER A 18 20.48 -0.91 -9.26
N GLY A 19 21.18 0.20 -9.09
CA GLY A 19 21.77 0.94 -10.22
C GLY A 19 20.70 1.34 -11.23
N ASN A 20 20.80 0.81 -12.46
CA ASN A 20 19.84 1.07 -13.54
C ASN A 20 18.83 -0.08 -13.76
N ARG A 21 18.80 -1.08 -12.86
CA ARG A 21 17.94 -2.27 -12.97
C ARG A 21 16.76 -2.14 -12.01
N SER A 22 15.55 -2.40 -12.51
CA SER A 22 14.37 -2.62 -11.67
C SER A 22 14.45 -3.99 -11.02
N VAL A 23 14.52 -4.04 -9.69
CA VAL A 23 14.61 -5.28 -8.93
C VAL A 23 13.23 -5.81 -8.57
N CYS A 24 12.36 -4.93 -8.07
CA CYS A 24 11.00 -5.29 -7.70
C CYS A 24 10.05 -4.11 -7.96
N ASN A 25 8.91 -4.41 -8.58
CA ASN A 25 7.80 -3.47 -8.69
C ASN A 25 6.71 -3.88 -7.71
N MET A 26 6.21 -2.91 -6.95
CA MET A 26 5.25 -3.16 -5.89
C MET A 26 4.08 -2.20 -6.05
N TYR A 27 2.87 -2.73 -5.95
CA TYR A 27 1.66 -1.91 -5.99
C TYR A 27 0.64 -2.44 -5.00
N ALA A 28 -0.02 -1.52 -4.32
CA ALA A 28 -1.05 -1.82 -3.35
C ALA A 28 -2.33 -1.07 -3.69
N THR A 29 -3.44 -1.73 -3.45
CA THR A 29 -4.77 -1.14 -3.47
C THR A 29 -5.34 -1.22 -2.08
N VAL A 30 -5.73 -0.08 -1.52
CA VAL A 30 -6.52 0.03 -0.30
C VAL A 30 -7.95 0.39 -0.72
N GLU A 31 -8.88 -0.52 -0.45
CA GLU A 31 -10.30 -0.30 -0.68
C GLU A 31 -10.87 0.65 0.36
N SER A 32 -12.01 1.27 0.04
CA SER A 32 -12.64 2.24 0.93
C SER A 32 -13.04 1.69 2.30
N THR A 33 -13.07 0.37 2.49
CA THR A 33 -13.34 -0.28 3.79
C THR A 33 -12.11 -0.40 4.70
N GLY A 34 -10.92 -0.10 4.17
CA GLY A 34 -9.62 -0.38 4.81
C GLY A 34 -9.08 -1.78 4.49
N ALA A 35 -9.81 -2.64 3.77
CA ALA A 35 -9.24 -3.86 3.22
C ALA A 35 -8.22 -3.51 2.13
N PHE A 36 -7.11 -4.24 2.04
CA PHE A 36 -6.08 -3.96 1.04
C PHE A 36 -5.48 -5.22 0.43
N THR A 37 -4.98 -5.10 -0.79
CA THR A 37 -4.20 -6.12 -1.50
C THR A 37 -2.88 -5.50 -1.94
N ILE A 38 -1.77 -6.21 -1.73
CA ILE A 38 -0.43 -5.81 -2.16
C ILE A 38 0.09 -6.86 -3.13
N ASN A 39 0.65 -6.41 -4.24
CA ASN A 39 1.32 -7.23 -5.21
C ASN A 39 2.81 -6.89 -5.22
N PHE A 40 3.64 -7.93 -5.17
CA PHE A 40 5.10 -7.84 -5.29
C PHE A 40 5.51 -8.58 -6.56
N ASN A 41 6.17 -7.89 -7.47
CA ASN A 41 6.68 -8.47 -8.70
C ASN A 41 8.20 -8.29 -8.76
N ILE A 42 8.93 -9.32 -8.32
CA ILE A 42 10.39 -9.37 -8.42
C ILE A 42 10.75 -9.61 -9.89
N THR A 43 11.21 -8.55 -10.56
CA THR A 43 11.59 -8.59 -11.98
C THR A 43 13.01 -9.06 -12.21
N ASP A 44 13.83 -9.04 -11.16
CA ASP A 44 15.23 -9.46 -11.17
C ASP A 44 15.56 -10.20 -9.88
N SER A 45 15.50 -11.53 -9.91
CA SER A 45 15.69 -12.35 -8.72
C SER A 45 17.13 -12.33 -8.21
N GLU A 46 18.12 -12.21 -9.10
CA GLU A 46 19.53 -12.14 -8.70
C GLU A 46 19.78 -10.84 -7.92
N GLY A 47 19.35 -9.70 -8.47
CA GLY A 47 19.45 -8.41 -7.79
C GLY A 47 18.65 -8.36 -6.47
N TRP A 48 17.57 -9.14 -6.37
CA TRP A 48 16.84 -9.31 -5.11
C TRP A 48 17.71 -9.95 -4.03
N PHE A 49 18.39 -11.07 -4.33
CA PHE A 49 19.19 -11.81 -3.38
C PHE A 49 20.54 -11.14 -3.04
N GLU A 50 21.14 -10.41 -3.99
CA GLU A 50 22.38 -9.66 -3.72
C GLU A 50 22.21 -8.62 -2.61
N ASN A 51 21.05 -7.99 -2.51
CA ASN A 51 20.74 -6.94 -1.54
C ASN A 51 19.50 -7.27 -0.69
N GLU A 52 19.28 -8.56 -0.39
CA GLU A 52 18.05 -9.08 0.23
C GLU A 52 17.60 -8.27 1.46
N ALA A 53 18.53 -7.96 2.35
CA ALA A 53 18.22 -7.20 3.57
C ALA A 53 17.66 -5.81 3.25
N SER A 54 18.30 -5.05 2.36
CA SER A 54 17.85 -3.70 1.98
C SER A 54 16.51 -3.76 1.24
N ASN A 55 16.39 -4.67 0.28
CA ASN A 55 15.18 -4.86 -0.51
C ASN A 55 13.99 -5.24 0.38
N THR A 56 14.23 -6.05 1.42
CA THR A 56 13.22 -6.43 2.40
C THR A 56 12.80 -5.25 3.28
N GLU A 57 13.73 -4.38 3.69
CA GLU A 57 13.39 -3.17 4.44
C GLU A 57 12.55 -2.20 3.59
N ASP A 58 12.88 -2.03 2.32
CA ASP A 58 12.07 -1.21 1.39
C ASP A 58 10.64 -1.77 1.22
N ALA A 59 10.51 -3.09 1.10
CA ALA A 59 9.22 -3.78 1.05
C ALA A 59 8.41 -3.58 2.35
N LYS A 60 9.06 -3.64 3.52
CA LYS A 60 8.43 -3.37 4.82
C LYS A 60 7.95 -1.91 4.92
N ALA A 61 8.73 -0.97 4.41
CA ALA A 61 8.34 0.45 4.41
C ALA A 61 7.06 0.68 3.58
N LEU A 62 6.93 0.03 2.41
CA LEU A 62 5.68 0.06 1.65
C LEU A 62 4.52 -0.55 2.45
N LEU A 63 4.71 -1.72 3.07
CA LEU A 63 3.67 -2.36 3.88
C LEU A 63 3.19 -1.46 5.01
N ALA A 64 4.10 -0.79 5.72
CA ALA A 64 3.75 0.14 6.79
C ALA A 64 2.91 1.32 6.26
N ASN A 65 3.26 1.88 5.11
CA ASN A 65 2.48 2.93 4.47
C ASN A 65 1.06 2.45 4.09
N VAL A 66 0.95 1.25 3.51
CA VAL A 66 -0.35 0.65 3.17
C VAL A 66 -1.21 0.45 4.41
N GLN A 67 -0.63 -0.03 5.50
CA GLN A 67 -1.32 -0.23 6.77
C GLN A 67 -1.83 1.10 7.36
N GLN A 68 -1.03 2.17 7.29
CA GLN A 68 -1.45 3.48 7.77
C GLN A 68 -2.63 4.02 6.96
N VAL A 69 -2.59 3.91 5.63
CA VAL A 69 -3.69 4.35 4.75
C VAL A 69 -4.96 3.53 5.00
N ALA A 70 -4.82 2.21 5.13
CA ALA A 70 -5.91 1.31 5.47
C ALA A 70 -6.57 1.66 6.82
N HIS A 71 -5.76 1.95 7.84
CA HIS A 71 -6.24 2.37 9.16
C HIS A 71 -7.02 3.69 9.09
N ASN A 72 -6.47 4.70 8.41
CA ASN A 72 -7.14 5.99 8.24
C ASN A 72 -8.50 5.84 7.54
N GLN A 73 -8.56 4.98 6.53
CA GLN A 73 -9.78 4.70 5.79
C GLN A 73 -10.82 3.97 6.66
N HIS A 74 -10.38 3.00 7.47
CA HIS A 74 -11.24 2.30 8.42
C HIS A 74 -11.85 3.26 9.47
N GLU A 75 -11.02 4.10 10.11
CA GLU A 75 -11.50 5.04 11.13
C GLU A 75 -12.43 6.11 10.54
N THR A 76 -12.16 6.57 9.32
CA THR A 76 -13.04 7.52 8.60
C THR A 76 -14.45 6.92 8.41
N ASN A 77 -14.55 5.66 8.00
CA ASN A 77 -15.84 4.99 7.84
C ASN A 77 -16.56 4.78 9.15
N LYS A 78 -15.83 4.41 10.21
CA LYS A 78 -16.40 4.25 11.55
C LYS A 78 -16.99 5.56 12.07
N ALA A 79 -16.28 6.67 11.86
CA ALA A 79 -16.78 8.00 12.21
C ALA A 79 -18.03 8.35 11.41
N ALA A 80 -18.06 8.08 10.10
CA ALA A 80 -19.23 8.34 9.25
C ALA A 80 -20.46 7.53 9.66
N GLY A 81 -20.30 6.26 10.03
CA GLY A 81 -21.39 5.41 10.51
C GLY A 81 -21.92 5.75 11.93
N THR A 82 -21.20 6.58 12.68
CA THR A 82 -21.61 7.04 14.02
C THR A 82 -22.48 8.30 13.97
N VAL A 83 -22.51 9.02 12.83
CA VAL A 83 -23.34 10.23 12.66
C VAL A 83 -24.80 9.90 12.28
N GLU A 84 -25.10 8.62 12.01
CA GLU A 84 -26.44 8.15 11.60
C GLU A 84 -27.23 7.43 12.72
N GLN A 85 -26.78 7.47 13.98
CA GLN A 85 -27.54 6.93 15.14
C GLN A 85 -27.96 8.03 16.12
#